data_AF-A0A0B6YWP5-F1
#
_entry.id   AF-A0A0B6YWP5-F1
#
_cell.length_a   1.000
_cell.length_b   1.000
_cell.length_c   1.000
_cell.angle_alpha   90.00
_cell.angle_beta   90.00
_cell.angle_gamma   90.00
#
_symmetry.space_group_name_H-M   'P 1'
#
loop_
_entity.id
_entity.type
_entity.pdbx_description
1 polymer ?
#
loop_
_entity_poly.entity_id
_entity_poly.type
_entity_poly.pdbx_seq_one_letter_code
_entity_poly.pdbx_strand_id
1 'polypeptide(L)'
;NCVFCQNIALWHQLAAQLMEHVCPRDPLKIPNKDLPKLEDIKHQTITEAPNECLEQEEDDDDRVFDVSSMPVYLQLFNTLLQSLVHASDVDALYAMLSSMRYLILHGECLNYSINQYTDFITIAFRRRFIPTLWKLLQTEHSQLATLGIPLLLHCITLQTGSHVLWCLVEQDFGHDDWRARFAAVEKVTVLARCLEPEVIRNNHVIQTSLTHAFCHLIGSIEDINAAVAQRAIMFLETI
;
A
#
# COMPACT_ATOMS: atom_id res chain seq x y z
N ASN A 1 24.60 16.29 -2.37
CA ASN A 1 23.93 17.42 -3.04
C ASN A 1 24.21 17.42 -4.53
N CYS A 2 23.37 16.74 -5.31
CA CYS A 2 23.39 16.78 -6.77
C CYS A 2 22.32 17.76 -7.26
N VAL A 3 22.68 18.69 -8.15
CA VAL A 3 21.75 19.71 -8.71
C VAL A 3 20.59 19.06 -9.45
N PHE A 4 20.82 17.93 -10.12
CA PHE A 4 19.76 17.17 -10.78
C PHE A 4 18.70 16.67 -9.79
N CYS A 5 19.12 16.08 -8.67
CA CYS A 5 18.21 15.62 -7.62
C CYS A 5 17.42 16.78 -7.00
N GLN A 6 18.07 17.92 -6.78
CA GLN A 6 17.42 19.12 -6.26
C GLN A 6 16.34 19.66 -7.23
N ASN A 7 16.65 19.70 -8.52
CA ASN A 7 15.68 20.12 -9.53
C ASN A 7 14.51 19.16 -9.63
N ILE A 8 14.75 17.84 -9.55
CA ILE A 8 13.67 16.83 -9.52
C ILE A 8 12.76 17.06 -8.31
N ALA A 9 13.32 17.20 -7.11
CA ALA A 9 12.54 17.45 -5.91
C ALA A 9 11.67 18.73 -6.05
N LEU A 10 12.26 19.82 -6.56
CA LEU A 10 11.54 21.08 -6.82
C LEU A 10 10.38 20.89 -7.80
N TRP A 11 10.60 20.15 -8.89
CA TRP A 11 9.55 19.87 -9.89
C TRP A 11 8.39 19.08 -9.29
N HIS A 12 8.67 18.04 -8.49
CA HIS A 12 7.62 17.29 -7.82
C HIS A 12 6.88 18.13 -6.77
N GLN A 13 7.59 19.00 -6.04
CA GLN A 13 6.98 19.90 -5.09
C GLN A 13 6.00 20.87 -5.76
N LEU A 14 6.41 21.47 -6.89
CA LEU A 14 5.54 22.34 -7.67
C LEU A 14 4.33 21.58 -8.24
N ALA A 15 4.53 20.35 -8.73
CA ALA A 15 3.45 19.51 -9.23
C ALA A 15 2.43 19.16 -8.12
N ALA A 16 2.90 18.84 -6.91
CA ALA A 16 2.05 18.60 -5.76
C ALA A 16 1.22 19.84 -5.38
N GLN A 17 1.84 21.02 -5.36
CA GLN A 17 1.14 22.29 -5.11
C GLN A 17 0.09 22.58 -6.18
N LEU A 18 0.40 22.34 -7.46
CA LEU A 18 -0.58 22.51 -8.53
C LEU A 18 -1.79 21.59 -8.34
N MET A 19 -1.54 20.31 -8.04
CA MET A 19 -2.61 19.32 -7.80
C MET A 19 -3.49 19.71 -6.62
N GLU A 20 -2.92 20.25 -5.54
CA GLU A 20 -3.68 20.74 -4.39
C GLU A 20 -4.68 21.85 -4.76
N HIS A 21 -4.34 22.71 -5.72
CA HIS A 21 -5.20 23.81 -6.14
C HIS A 21 -6.25 23.40 -7.18
N VAL A 22 -5.97 22.35 -7.96
CA VAL A 22 -6.83 21.90 -9.06
C VAL A 22 -7.81 20.81 -8.62
N CYS A 23 -7.40 19.92 -7.71
CA CYS A 23 -8.23 18.81 -7.26
C CYS A 23 -9.32 19.24 -6.27
N PRO A 24 -10.43 18.48 -6.17
CA PRO A 24 -11.44 18.69 -5.14
C PRO A 24 -10.82 18.73 -3.74
N ARG A 25 -11.36 19.60 -2.86
CA ARG A 25 -10.83 19.75 -1.50
C ARG A 25 -11.05 18.51 -0.64
N ASP A 26 -12.21 17.89 -0.77
CA ASP A 26 -12.56 16.71 0.03
C ASP A 26 -12.00 15.45 -0.63
N PRO A 27 -11.24 14.61 0.11
CA PRO A 27 -10.79 13.33 -0.39
C PRO A 27 -11.95 12.33 -0.47
N LEU A 28 -11.76 11.30 -1.30
CA LEU A 28 -12.61 10.13 -1.35
C LEU A 28 -12.79 9.53 0.04
N LYS A 29 -14.06 9.32 0.42
CA LYS A 29 -14.40 8.58 1.63
C LYS A 29 -14.30 7.09 1.36
N ILE A 30 -13.68 6.36 2.27
CA ILE A 30 -13.64 4.90 2.23
C ILE A 30 -15.09 4.37 2.21
N PRO A 31 -15.48 3.56 1.21
CA PRO A 31 -16.83 3.02 1.14
C PRO A 31 -17.06 2.00 2.26
N ASN A 32 -18.31 1.91 2.73
CA ASN A 32 -18.73 0.83 3.60
C ASN A 32 -18.66 -0.50 2.81
N LYS A 33 -18.15 -1.55 3.43
CA LYS A 33 -18.04 -2.87 2.79
C LYS A 33 -18.16 -3.97 3.83
N ASP A 34 -19.21 -4.78 3.69
CA ASP A 34 -19.43 -5.98 4.50
C ASP A 34 -18.72 -7.19 3.91
N LEU A 35 -18.38 -8.15 4.76
CA LEU A 35 -17.88 -9.45 4.30
C LEU A 35 -19.05 -10.26 3.69
N PRO A 36 -18.77 -11.07 2.65
CA PRO A 36 -19.76 -12.00 2.12
C PRO A 36 -20.32 -12.89 3.24
N LYS A 37 -21.64 -13.11 3.28
CA LYS A 37 -22.24 -13.97 4.30
C LYS A 37 -21.87 -15.43 4.01
N LEU A 38 -21.62 -16.19 5.08
CA LEU A 38 -21.20 -17.61 4.98
C LEU A 38 -22.20 -18.49 4.21
N GLU A 39 -23.46 -18.07 4.10
CA GLU A 39 -24.51 -18.75 3.34
C GLU A 39 -24.32 -18.63 1.82
N ASP A 40 -23.72 -17.53 1.35
CA ASP A 40 -23.41 -17.28 -0.07
C ASP A 40 -22.16 -18.06 -0.54
N ILE A 41 -21.33 -18.53 0.40
CA ILE A 41 -20.08 -19.27 0.14
C ILE A 41 -20.36 -20.76 -0.12
N LYS A 42 -21.55 -21.28 0.27
CA LYS A 42 -21.89 -22.71 0.13
C LYS A 42 -22.07 -23.20 -1.31
N HIS A 43 -21.98 -22.33 -2.32
CA HIS A 43 -21.92 -22.72 -3.73
C HIS A 43 -20.50 -22.75 -4.32
N GLN A 44 -19.47 -22.53 -3.50
CA GLN A 44 -18.07 -22.71 -3.90
C GLN A 44 -17.39 -23.57 -2.84
N THR A 45 -17.55 -24.88 -3.02
CA THR A 45 -16.97 -25.92 -2.17
C THR A 45 -15.47 -25.76 -2.04
N ILE A 46 -15.00 -25.69 -0.79
CA ILE A 46 -13.80 -26.32 -0.23
C ILE A 46 -12.80 -26.79 -1.29
N THR A 47 -11.78 -26.00 -1.56
CA THR A 47 -10.49 -26.50 -2.02
C THR A 47 -9.43 -25.59 -1.42
N GLU A 48 -8.66 -26.18 -0.50
CA GLU A 48 -7.30 -25.81 -0.08
C GLU A 48 -7.06 -24.40 0.51
N ALA A 49 -6.40 -24.38 1.68
CA ALA A 49 -5.82 -23.16 2.20
C ALA A 49 -4.86 -22.58 1.15
N PRO A 50 -4.90 -21.28 0.82
CA PRO A 50 -3.99 -20.70 -0.15
C PRO A 50 -2.62 -20.58 0.52
N ASN A 51 -1.84 -21.65 0.49
CA ASN A 51 -0.40 -21.60 0.68
C ASN A 51 0.29 -21.20 -0.64
N GLU A 52 -0.33 -20.27 -1.38
CA GLU A 52 0.06 -19.80 -2.70
C GLU A 52 0.30 -18.29 -2.65
N CYS A 53 1.07 -17.81 -1.66
CA CYS A 53 1.36 -16.39 -1.61
C CYS A 53 2.20 -15.91 -2.80
N LEU A 54 2.89 -16.82 -3.52
CA LEU A 54 3.73 -16.48 -4.67
C LEU A 54 3.86 -17.56 -5.79
N GLU A 55 3.17 -18.71 -5.72
CA GLU A 55 3.50 -19.87 -6.61
C GLU A 55 2.58 -20.09 -7.82
N GLN A 56 1.60 -19.23 -8.08
CA GLN A 56 0.92 -19.21 -9.38
C GLN A 56 1.01 -17.78 -9.93
N GLU A 57 1.64 -17.63 -11.10
CA GLU A 57 1.69 -16.45 -12.01
C GLU A 57 3.11 -16.12 -12.53
N GLU A 58 3.93 -17.12 -12.86
CA GLU A 58 5.14 -16.93 -13.67
C GLU A 58 4.82 -16.38 -15.09
N ASP A 59 3.56 -16.42 -15.51
CA ASP A 59 3.11 -16.09 -16.88
C ASP A 59 2.80 -14.59 -17.11
N ASP A 60 3.08 -13.72 -16.13
CA ASP A 60 2.72 -12.30 -16.16
C ASP A 60 3.93 -11.34 -16.19
N ASP A 61 5.15 -11.87 -16.26
CA ASP A 61 6.40 -11.08 -16.18
C ASP A 61 6.63 -10.14 -17.37
N ASP A 62 6.04 -10.46 -18.52
CA ASP A 62 6.29 -9.77 -19.80
C ASP A 62 5.08 -8.99 -20.34
N ARG A 63 4.00 -8.78 -19.57
CA ARG A 63 2.85 -8.02 -20.07
C ARG A 63 3.17 -6.53 -20.24
N VAL A 64 3.41 -6.14 -21.49
CA VAL A 64 3.62 -4.75 -21.89
C VAL A 64 2.28 -4.08 -22.15
N PHE A 65 2.00 -3.02 -21.40
CA PHE A 65 0.83 -2.17 -21.60
C PHE A 65 1.16 -0.98 -22.47
N ASP A 66 0.32 -0.68 -23.46
CA ASP A 66 0.39 0.59 -24.17
C ASP A 66 -0.17 1.71 -23.29
N VAL A 67 0.69 2.27 -22.43
CA VAL A 67 0.32 3.37 -21.54
C VAL A 67 -0.04 4.62 -22.33
N SER A 68 0.49 4.80 -23.54
CA SER A 68 0.28 6.02 -24.33
C SER A 68 -1.15 6.20 -24.83
N SER A 69 -1.90 5.09 -24.98
CA SER A 69 -3.32 5.11 -25.35
C SER A 69 -4.28 5.21 -24.16
N MET A 70 -3.78 5.13 -22.92
CA MET A 70 -4.60 5.25 -21.72
C MET A 70 -5.04 6.71 -21.46
N PRO A 71 -6.08 6.96 -20.65
CA PRO A 71 -6.46 8.30 -20.26
C PRO A 71 -5.33 9.04 -19.54
N VAL A 72 -5.25 10.36 -19.71
CA VAL A 72 -4.14 11.20 -19.19
C VAL A 72 -3.89 11.02 -17.70
N TYR A 73 -4.94 10.85 -16.89
CA TYR A 73 -4.80 10.60 -15.45
C TYR A 73 -4.08 9.27 -15.15
N LEU A 74 -4.26 8.23 -15.96
CA LEU A 74 -3.65 6.92 -15.77
C LEU A 74 -2.22 6.91 -16.29
N GLN A 75 -1.94 7.67 -17.35
CA GLN A 75 -0.57 7.97 -17.79
C GLN A 75 0.21 8.71 -16.69
N LEU A 76 -0.43 9.71 -16.07
CA LEU A 76 0.16 10.45 -14.96
C LEU A 76 0.40 9.54 -13.75
N PHE A 77 -0.57 8.70 -13.39
CA PHE A 77 -0.40 7.68 -12.35
C PHE A 77 0.81 6.78 -12.63
N ASN A 78 0.93 6.23 -13.85
CA ASN A 78 2.06 5.38 -14.21
C ASN A 78 3.41 6.13 -14.14
N THR A 79 3.44 7.38 -14.58
CA THR A 79 4.66 8.23 -14.56
C THR A 79 5.10 8.54 -13.13
N LEU A 80 4.15 8.92 -12.27
CA LEU A 80 4.41 9.12 -10.84
C LEU A 80 4.87 7.82 -10.19
N LEU A 81 4.26 6.68 -10.52
CA LEU A 81 4.63 5.38 -9.97
C LEU A 81 6.04 4.96 -10.38
N GLN A 82 6.40 5.12 -11.66
CA GLN A 82 7.76 4.89 -12.13
C GLN A 82 8.76 5.78 -11.36
N SER A 83 8.43 7.06 -11.17
CA SER A 83 9.29 7.98 -10.43
C SER A 83 9.43 7.59 -8.95
N LEU A 84 8.33 7.20 -8.30
CA LEU A 84 8.29 6.81 -6.89
C LEU A 84 9.19 5.60 -6.61
N VAL A 85 9.23 4.61 -7.50
CA VAL A 85 10.04 3.40 -7.34
C VAL A 85 11.55 3.70 -7.38
N HIS A 86 11.97 4.74 -8.11
CA HIS A 86 13.39 5.09 -8.29
C HIS A 86 13.87 6.22 -7.37
N ALA A 87 12.95 6.94 -6.73
CA ALA A 87 13.28 8.05 -5.86
C ALA A 87 13.91 7.55 -4.53
N SER A 88 14.97 8.24 -4.11
CA SER A 88 15.64 8.03 -2.81
C SER A 88 15.59 9.26 -1.91
N ASP A 89 15.34 10.43 -2.49
CA ASP A 89 15.24 11.70 -1.77
C ASP A 89 13.88 11.81 -1.08
N VAL A 90 13.90 12.10 0.23
CA VAL A 90 12.69 12.10 1.08
C VAL A 90 11.72 13.20 0.68
N ASP A 91 12.22 14.39 0.29
CA ASP A 91 11.38 15.50 -0.13
C ASP A 91 10.70 15.20 -1.49
N ALA A 92 11.46 14.60 -2.42
CA ALA A 92 10.90 14.12 -3.68
C ALA A 92 9.85 13.03 -3.47
N LEU A 93 10.11 12.06 -2.59
CA LEU A 93 9.14 11.01 -2.24
C LEU A 93 7.87 11.61 -1.63
N TYR A 94 8.02 12.55 -0.70
CA TYR A 94 6.89 13.24 -0.07
C TYR A 94 6.04 13.98 -1.11
N ALA A 95 6.67 14.73 -2.00
CA ALA A 95 5.98 15.45 -3.05
C ALA A 95 5.28 14.51 -4.05
N MET A 96 5.93 13.41 -4.46
CA MET A 96 5.31 12.39 -5.32
C MET A 96 4.11 11.73 -4.67
N LEU A 97 4.22 11.31 -3.39
CA LEU A 97 3.11 10.74 -2.63
C LEU A 97 1.97 11.75 -2.46
N SER A 98 2.29 13.03 -2.27
CA SER A 98 1.29 14.10 -2.21
C SER A 98 0.54 14.25 -3.54
N SER A 99 1.26 14.29 -4.67
CA SER A 99 0.63 14.29 -6.01
C SER A 99 -0.23 13.06 -6.24
N MET A 100 0.24 11.87 -5.85
CA MET A 100 -0.53 10.63 -5.93
C MET A 100 -1.77 10.68 -5.05
N ARG A 101 -1.69 11.21 -3.84
CA ARG A 101 -2.83 11.39 -2.93
C ARG A 101 -3.91 12.23 -3.58
N TYR A 102 -3.56 13.38 -4.18
CA TYR A 102 -4.52 14.20 -4.91
C TYR A 102 -5.08 13.47 -6.13
N LEU A 103 -4.24 12.84 -6.94
CA LEU A 103 -4.70 12.13 -8.15
C LEU A 103 -5.66 10.98 -7.83
N ILE A 104 -5.32 10.17 -6.82
CA ILE A 104 -6.02 8.92 -6.50
C ILE A 104 -7.20 9.18 -5.57
N LEU A 105 -7.01 9.92 -4.48
CA LEU A 105 -8.05 10.11 -3.48
C LEU A 105 -8.96 11.29 -3.80
N HIS A 106 -8.42 12.40 -4.35
CA HIS A 106 -9.26 13.56 -4.66
C HIS A 106 -9.78 13.54 -6.10
N GLY A 107 -8.97 13.03 -7.04
CA GLY A 107 -9.34 12.86 -8.44
C GLY A 107 -9.99 11.51 -8.77
N GLU A 108 -10.08 10.60 -7.80
CA GLU A 108 -10.70 9.28 -7.93
C GLU A 108 -10.17 8.44 -9.11
N CYS A 109 -8.92 8.69 -9.52
CA CYS A 109 -8.31 8.12 -10.74
C CYS A 109 -8.46 6.60 -10.82
N LEU A 110 -8.23 5.88 -9.71
CA LEU A 110 -8.29 4.42 -9.71
C LEU A 110 -9.73 3.90 -9.72
N ASN A 111 -10.68 4.58 -9.07
CA ASN A 111 -12.10 4.20 -9.11
C ASN A 111 -12.68 4.25 -10.52
N TYR A 112 -12.32 5.26 -11.30
CA TYR A 112 -12.77 5.37 -12.69
C TYR A 112 -12.11 4.37 -13.63
N SER A 113 -10.91 3.88 -13.27
CA SER A 113 -10.07 3.07 -14.17
C SER A 113 -10.18 1.57 -13.91
N ILE A 114 -10.51 1.16 -12.67
CA ILE A 114 -10.37 -0.23 -12.21
C ILE A 114 -11.16 -1.24 -13.05
N ASN A 115 -12.29 -0.85 -13.62
CA ASN A 115 -13.13 -1.74 -14.43
C ASN A 115 -12.66 -1.86 -15.89
N GLN A 116 -11.99 -0.83 -16.42
CA GLN A 116 -11.57 -0.78 -17.82
C GLN A 116 -10.11 -1.21 -18.00
N TYR A 117 -9.27 -0.96 -17.00
CA TYR A 117 -7.83 -1.21 -17.01
C TYR A 117 -7.42 -2.15 -15.85
N THR A 118 -8.25 -3.16 -15.57
CA THR A 118 -8.11 -4.08 -14.43
C THR A 118 -6.73 -4.73 -14.38
N ASP A 119 -6.26 -5.29 -15.49
CA ASP A 119 -4.99 -5.99 -15.56
C ASP A 119 -3.82 -5.06 -15.27
N PHE A 120 -3.81 -3.89 -15.91
CA PHE A 120 -2.78 -2.87 -15.68
C PHE A 120 -2.70 -2.47 -14.21
N ILE A 121 -3.85 -2.21 -13.57
CA ILE A 121 -3.89 -1.77 -12.16
C ILE A 121 -3.50 -2.92 -11.23
N THR A 122 -3.96 -4.13 -11.50
CA THR A 122 -3.64 -5.33 -10.69
C THR A 122 -2.14 -5.58 -10.68
N ILE A 123 -1.50 -5.52 -11.85
CA ILE A 123 -0.05 -5.68 -12.01
C ILE A 123 0.70 -4.51 -11.38
N ALA A 124 0.23 -3.29 -11.57
CA ALA A 124 0.81 -2.11 -10.93
C ALA A 124 0.77 -2.23 -9.40
N PHE A 125 -0.34 -2.70 -8.83
CA PHE A 125 -0.51 -2.92 -7.40
C PHE A 125 0.44 -4.00 -6.88
N ARG A 126 0.46 -5.18 -7.51
CA ARG A 126 1.27 -6.31 -7.08
C ARG A 126 2.76 -6.02 -7.15
N ARG A 127 3.23 -5.41 -8.24
CA ARG A 127 4.68 -5.31 -8.53
C ARG A 127 5.33 -4.03 -8.04
N ARG A 128 4.59 -2.93 -8.00
CA ARG A 128 5.18 -1.60 -7.80
C ARG A 128 4.50 -0.84 -6.68
N PHE A 129 3.21 -0.57 -6.79
CA PHE A 129 2.57 0.45 -5.95
C PHE A 129 2.44 0.02 -4.49
N ILE A 130 1.78 -1.10 -4.21
CA ILE A 130 1.60 -1.59 -2.83
C ILE A 130 2.94 -1.96 -2.18
N PRO A 131 3.86 -2.69 -2.85
CA PRO A 131 5.21 -2.95 -2.30
C PRO A 131 6.00 -1.68 -1.98
N THR A 132 5.89 -0.64 -2.83
CA THR A 132 6.57 0.64 -2.58
C THR A 132 5.96 1.34 -1.37
N LEU A 133 4.63 1.40 -1.27
CA LEU A 133 3.96 1.97 -0.09
C LEU A 133 4.36 1.22 1.18
N TRP A 134 4.37 -0.12 1.15
CA TRP A 134 4.79 -0.97 2.27
C TRP A 134 6.23 -0.68 2.70
N LYS A 135 7.17 -0.60 1.76
CA LYS A 135 8.58 -0.28 2.03
C LYS A 135 8.78 1.07 2.71
N LEU A 136 7.93 2.06 2.39
CA LEU A 136 7.99 3.41 2.92
C LEU A 136 7.43 3.56 4.34
N LEU A 137 6.81 2.51 4.91
CA LEU A 137 6.31 2.51 6.28
C LEU A 137 7.46 2.34 7.29
N GLN A 138 8.25 3.40 7.48
CA GLN A 138 9.43 3.40 8.35
C GLN A 138 9.28 4.46 9.44
N THR A 139 9.88 4.20 10.61
CA THR A 139 9.82 5.17 11.72
C THR A 139 10.67 6.41 11.43
N GLU A 140 11.81 6.25 10.75
CA GLU A 140 12.74 7.34 10.41
C GLU A 140 12.12 8.42 9.51
N HIS A 141 11.14 8.03 8.68
CA HIS A 141 10.47 8.91 7.72
C HIS A 141 8.94 8.82 7.86
N SER A 142 8.44 8.89 9.10
CA SER A 142 7.02 8.73 9.42
C SER A 142 6.09 9.71 8.66
N GLN A 143 6.59 10.87 8.24
CA GLN A 143 5.84 11.80 7.38
C GLN A 143 5.44 11.16 6.03
N LEU A 144 6.25 10.26 5.47
CA LEU A 144 5.88 9.54 4.24
C LEU A 144 4.72 8.57 4.52
N ALA A 145 4.71 7.93 5.70
CA ALA A 145 3.63 7.04 6.11
C ALA A 145 2.28 7.79 6.25
N THR A 146 2.30 9.05 6.70
CA THR A 146 1.06 9.87 6.78
C THR A 146 0.38 10.08 5.41
N LEU A 147 1.14 10.06 4.32
CA LEU A 147 0.61 10.13 2.95
C LEU A 147 0.35 8.74 2.36
N GLY A 148 1.23 7.78 2.67
CA GLY A 148 1.20 6.42 2.12
C GLY A 148 0.07 5.56 2.68
N ILE A 149 -0.31 5.73 3.95
CA ILE A 149 -1.35 4.90 4.58
C ILE A 149 -2.74 5.16 3.98
N PRO A 150 -3.20 6.41 3.80
CA PRO A 150 -4.46 6.66 3.09
C PRO A 150 -4.51 6.05 1.68
N LEU A 151 -3.39 6.10 0.94
CA LEU A 151 -3.26 5.46 -0.37
C LEU A 151 -3.33 3.94 -0.26
N LEU A 152 -2.64 3.34 0.70
CA LEU A 152 -2.64 1.90 0.94
C LEU A 152 -4.04 1.41 1.33
N LEU A 153 -4.72 2.11 2.25
CA LEU A 153 -6.08 1.80 2.66
C LEU A 153 -7.05 1.84 1.47
N HIS A 154 -6.91 2.85 0.60
CA HIS A 154 -7.69 2.90 -0.63
C HIS A 154 -7.41 1.70 -1.55
N CYS A 155 -6.14 1.31 -1.74
CA CYS A 155 -5.79 0.13 -2.52
C CYS A 155 -6.45 -1.15 -1.97
N ILE A 156 -6.49 -1.33 -0.64
CA ILE A 156 -7.15 -2.47 0.02
C ILE A 156 -8.66 -2.52 -0.29
N THR A 157 -9.32 -1.38 -0.52
CA THR A 157 -10.75 -1.37 -0.89
C THR A 157 -11.02 -1.90 -2.30
N LEU A 158 -10.03 -1.82 -3.18
CA LEU A 158 -10.09 -2.22 -4.58
C LEU A 158 -9.76 -3.72 -4.74
N GLN A 159 -10.08 -4.26 -5.91
CA GLN A 159 -9.80 -5.66 -6.23
C GLN A 159 -8.29 -5.97 -6.09
N THR A 160 -7.96 -7.15 -5.57
CA THR A 160 -6.58 -7.66 -5.38
C THR A 160 -5.74 -6.92 -4.33
N GLY A 161 -6.05 -5.68 -3.97
CA GLY A 161 -5.21 -4.88 -3.08
C GLY A 161 -5.02 -5.47 -1.67
N SER A 162 -6.07 -6.02 -1.06
CA SER A 162 -5.98 -6.68 0.25
C SER A 162 -5.08 -7.92 0.20
N HIS A 163 -5.20 -8.72 -0.86
CA HIS A 163 -4.40 -9.93 -1.05
C HIS A 163 -2.91 -9.61 -1.20
N VAL A 164 -2.56 -8.59 -1.99
CA VAL A 164 -1.15 -8.17 -2.15
C VAL A 164 -0.55 -7.76 -0.80
N LEU A 165 -1.30 -7.01 0.03
CA LEU A 165 -0.84 -6.65 1.37
C LEU A 165 -0.65 -7.89 2.25
N TRP A 166 -1.57 -8.86 2.22
CA TRP A 166 -1.42 -10.11 2.97
C TRP A 166 -0.15 -10.86 2.60
N CYS A 167 0.12 -11.05 1.31
CA CYS A 167 1.34 -11.73 0.86
C CYS A 167 2.60 -11.01 1.33
N LEU A 168 2.64 -9.67 1.26
CA LEU A 168 3.79 -8.89 1.73
C LEU A 168 4.01 -9.03 3.25
N VAL A 169 2.93 -9.02 4.02
CA VAL A 169 2.98 -9.21 5.48
C VAL A 169 3.52 -10.61 5.80
N GLU A 170 2.93 -11.66 5.23
CA GLU A 170 3.37 -13.04 5.48
C GLU A 170 4.81 -13.27 5.05
N GLN A 171 5.21 -12.71 3.90
CA GLN A 171 6.58 -12.80 3.42
C GLN A 171 7.56 -12.11 4.38
N ASP A 172 7.28 -10.88 4.82
CA ASP A 172 8.18 -10.11 5.68
C ASP A 172 8.28 -10.73 7.10
N PHE A 173 7.16 -11.20 7.67
CA PHE A 173 7.14 -11.83 9.00
C PHE A 173 7.60 -13.29 8.99
N GLY A 174 7.43 -14.01 7.87
CA GLY A 174 7.91 -15.38 7.68
C GLY A 174 9.35 -15.47 7.17
N HIS A 175 10.03 -14.34 6.95
CA HIS A 175 11.34 -14.30 6.33
C HIS A 175 12.44 -14.95 7.20
N ASP A 176 13.37 -15.68 6.58
CA ASP A 176 14.48 -16.34 7.29
C ASP A 176 15.41 -15.34 8.00
N ASP A 177 15.75 -14.23 7.32
CA ASP A 177 16.51 -13.13 7.92
C ASP A 177 15.66 -12.37 8.95
N TRP A 178 16.11 -12.40 10.22
CA TRP A 178 15.48 -11.70 11.33
C TRP A 178 15.40 -10.17 11.11
N ARG A 179 16.28 -9.59 10.28
CA ARG A 179 16.23 -8.14 9.99
C ARG A 179 14.99 -7.77 9.17
N ALA A 180 14.55 -8.64 8.28
CA ALA A 180 13.31 -8.45 7.53
C ALA A 180 12.11 -8.50 8.49
N ARG A 181 12.06 -9.52 9.38
CA ARG A 181 11.03 -9.63 10.42
C ARG A 181 11.02 -8.45 11.40
N PHE A 182 12.21 -8.00 11.81
CA PHE A 182 12.37 -6.80 12.63
C PHE A 182 11.79 -5.55 11.93
N ALA A 183 12.08 -5.38 10.65
CA ALA A 183 11.52 -4.29 9.86
C ALA A 183 10.01 -4.44 9.64
N ALA A 184 9.48 -5.66 9.60
CA ALA A 184 8.04 -5.94 9.49
C ALA A 184 7.27 -5.46 10.74
N VAL A 185 7.80 -5.77 11.93
CA VAL A 185 7.30 -5.27 13.22
C VAL A 185 7.20 -3.75 13.21
N GLU A 186 8.23 -3.07 12.69
CA GLU A 186 8.22 -1.62 12.58
C GLU A 186 7.15 -1.10 11.61
N LYS A 187 7.03 -1.68 10.41
CA LYS A 187 6.03 -1.28 9.40
C LYS A 187 4.61 -1.37 9.94
N VAL A 188 4.24 -2.48 10.58
CA VAL A 188 2.89 -2.66 11.15
C VAL A 188 2.65 -1.68 12.29
N THR A 189 3.68 -1.38 13.10
CA THR A 189 3.56 -0.40 14.17
C THR A 189 3.34 1.01 13.63
N VAL A 190 4.09 1.43 12.60
CA VAL A 190 3.88 2.73 11.93
C VAL A 190 2.49 2.79 11.31
N LEU A 191 2.05 1.71 10.66
CA LEU A 191 0.70 1.58 10.15
C LEU A 191 -0.35 1.82 11.24
N ALA A 192 -0.20 1.18 12.40
CA ALA A 192 -1.11 1.30 13.53
C ALA A 192 -1.19 2.74 14.07
N ARG A 193 -0.03 3.36 14.30
CA ARG A 193 0.06 4.71 14.88
C ARG A 193 -0.51 5.81 13.99
N CYS A 194 -0.47 5.61 12.67
CA CYS A 194 -0.95 6.58 11.69
C CYS A 194 -2.37 6.30 11.21
N LEU A 195 -3.03 5.28 11.75
CA LEU A 195 -4.39 4.92 11.37
C LEU A 195 -5.43 5.72 12.15
N GLU A 196 -6.44 6.23 11.46
CA GLU A 196 -7.60 6.88 12.07
C GLU A 196 -8.76 5.87 12.19
N PRO A 197 -9.18 5.46 13.41
CA PRO A 197 -10.20 4.42 13.58
C PRO A 197 -11.55 4.75 12.92
N GLU A 198 -11.91 6.05 12.88
CA GLU A 198 -13.15 6.53 12.25
C GLU A 198 -13.19 6.23 10.75
N VAL A 199 -12.04 6.21 10.08
CA VAL A 199 -11.92 6.02 8.63
C VAL A 199 -12.19 4.57 8.21
N ILE A 200 -11.93 3.60 9.11
CA ILE A 200 -12.00 2.17 8.79
C ILE A 200 -13.17 1.43 9.45
N ARG A 201 -13.94 2.09 10.32
CA ARG A 201 -14.95 1.45 11.19
C ARG A 201 -16.00 0.63 10.43
N ASN A 202 -16.34 1.01 9.20
CA ASN A 202 -17.43 0.39 8.45
C ASN A 202 -16.96 -0.39 7.21
N ASN A 203 -15.65 -0.66 7.10
CA ASN A 203 -15.09 -1.43 5.99
C ASN A 203 -14.42 -2.70 6.52
N HIS A 204 -15.15 -3.80 6.48
CA HIS A 204 -14.68 -5.07 7.03
C HIS A 204 -13.51 -5.67 6.23
N VAL A 205 -13.37 -5.34 4.94
CA VAL A 205 -12.21 -5.80 4.15
C VAL A 205 -10.92 -5.16 4.68
N ILE A 206 -10.95 -3.85 4.95
CA ILE A 206 -9.82 -3.18 5.60
C ILE A 206 -9.58 -3.76 6.99
N GLN A 207 -10.63 -3.91 7.80
CA GLN A 207 -10.48 -4.43 9.17
C GLN A 207 -9.85 -5.83 9.18
N THR A 208 -10.32 -6.75 8.34
CA THR A 208 -9.73 -8.09 8.24
C THR A 208 -8.28 -8.01 7.75
N SER A 209 -7.99 -7.13 6.78
CA SER A 209 -6.64 -6.98 6.24
C SER A 209 -5.64 -6.49 7.29
N LEU A 210 -6.05 -5.49 8.07
CA LEU A 210 -5.25 -4.95 9.15
C LEU A 210 -5.14 -5.92 10.32
N THR A 211 -6.26 -6.55 10.72
CA THR A 211 -6.27 -7.56 11.79
C THR A 211 -5.27 -8.66 11.49
N HIS A 212 -5.18 -9.12 10.25
CA HIS A 212 -4.17 -10.07 9.83
C HIS A 212 -2.74 -9.58 10.10
N ALA A 213 -2.39 -8.36 9.70
CA ALA A 213 -1.09 -7.76 9.99
C ALA A 213 -0.81 -7.60 11.50
N PHE A 214 -1.82 -7.21 12.28
CA PHE A 214 -1.72 -7.11 13.73
C PHE A 214 -1.49 -8.46 14.41
N CYS A 215 -2.11 -9.54 13.92
CA CYS A 215 -1.87 -10.89 14.43
C CYS A 215 -0.40 -11.30 14.27
N HIS A 216 0.23 -10.98 13.13
CA HIS A 216 1.66 -11.23 12.90
C HIS A 216 2.56 -10.40 13.82
N LEU A 217 2.19 -9.14 14.09
CA LEU A 217 2.89 -8.31 15.07
C LEU A 217 2.82 -8.91 16.48
N ILE A 218 1.65 -9.39 16.91
CA ILE A 218 1.48 -10.05 18.22
C ILE A 218 2.27 -11.36 18.27
N GLY A 219 2.22 -12.17 17.21
CA GLY A 219 3.00 -13.41 17.13
C GLY A 219 4.50 -13.18 17.22
N SER A 220 4.99 -12.01 16.78
CA SER A 220 6.41 -11.65 16.85
C SER A 220 6.94 -11.48 18.28
N ILE A 221 6.08 -11.39 19.29
CA ILE A 221 6.49 -11.42 20.71
C ILE A 221 7.23 -12.72 21.05
N GLU A 222 6.91 -13.81 20.34
CA GLU A 222 7.52 -15.13 20.51
C GLU A 222 8.59 -15.44 19.45
N ASP A 223 9.12 -14.43 18.75
CA ASP A 223 10.16 -14.64 17.73
C ASP A 223 11.42 -15.27 18.32
N ILE A 224 12.03 -16.20 17.56
CA ILE A 224 13.28 -16.88 17.91
C ILE A 224 14.44 -15.90 18.18
N ASN A 225 14.41 -14.73 17.54
CA ASN A 225 15.39 -13.68 17.72
C ASN A 225 14.91 -12.69 18.79
N ALA A 226 15.66 -12.61 19.89
CA ALA A 226 15.33 -11.74 21.02
C ALA A 226 15.16 -10.26 20.64
N ALA A 227 15.87 -9.74 19.63
CA ALA A 227 15.74 -8.34 19.21
C ALA A 227 14.38 -8.08 18.54
N VAL A 228 13.86 -9.04 17.76
CA VAL A 228 12.53 -8.95 17.14
C VAL A 228 11.45 -9.01 18.22
N ALA A 229 11.55 -9.98 19.13
CA ALA A 229 10.61 -10.15 20.25
C ALA A 229 10.55 -8.91 21.15
N GLN A 230 11.71 -8.40 21.59
CA GLN A 230 11.77 -7.20 22.42
C GLN A 230 11.19 -5.97 21.70
N ARG A 231 11.48 -5.81 20.41
CA ARG A 231 10.93 -4.71 19.60
C ARG A 231 9.41 -4.80 19.49
N ALA A 232 8.85 -5.99 19.26
CA ALA A 232 7.41 -6.20 19.19
C ALA A 232 6.73 -5.85 20.51
N ILE A 233 7.27 -6.32 21.65
CA ILE A 233 6.75 -5.99 22.99
C ILE A 233 6.74 -4.48 23.21
N MET A 234 7.87 -3.81 23.00
CA MET A 234 7.98 -2.35 23.20
C MET A 234 7.02 -1.56 22.31
N PHE A 235 6.73 -2.04 21.11
CA PHE A 235 5.87 -1.33 20.17
C PHE A 235 4.39 -1.56 20.41
N LEU A 236 3.99 -2.75 20.87
CA LEU A 236 2.62 -3.02 21.28
C LEU A 236 2.16 -2.12 22.44
N GLU A 237 3.07 -1.68 23.32
CA GLU A 237 2.75 -0.73 24.40
C GLU A 237 2.45 0.69 23.91
N THR A 238 2.66 0.99 22.63
CA THR A 238 2.59 2.35 22.07
C THR A 238 1.48 2.58 21.05
N ILE A 239 0.67 1.54 20.76
CA ILE A 239 -0.37 1.55 19.75
C ILE A 239 -1.76 1.35 20.36
#